data_AF-A0A8H3QQB0-F1
#
_entry.id   AF-A0A8H3QQB0-F1
#
_cell.length_a   1.000
_cell.length_b   1.000
_cell.length_c   1.000
_cell.angle_alpha   90.00
_cell.angle_beta   90.00
_cell.angle_gamma   90.00
#
_symmetry.space_group_name_H-M   'P 1'
#
loop_
_entity.id
_entity.type
_entity.pdbx_description
1 polymer ?
#
loop_
_entity_poly.entity_id
_entity_poly.type
_entity_poly.pdbx_seq_one_letter_code
_entity_poly.pdbx_strand_id
1 'polypeptide(L)'
;MGVEVISDPEHPLFGKIAKYGFPNDEKNEEKNKTENQSEVNVDKKDEKDEKDEKDEKDEKDENDKNENQSGKEAVKNEKRFEFRPGDNINYPKVGDRIFIHYDGYLRNDKGIKGDKFDSSIDRKRIFECKVGVGQLIRGWDEGIPKLSLGQKATIVVTPDYAYGQSGFGTVIPPNSSLIFDVELLGINDLLIEPPPEKKPSEQQNNQNNQSDDCL
;
A
#
# COMPACT_ATOMS: atom_id res chain seq x y z
N MET A 1 15.02 -12.93 -17.17
CA MET A 1 14.09 -13.11 -16.02
C MET A 1 12.77 -12.51 -16.45
N GLY A 2 11.65 -13.11 -16.05
CA GLY A 2 10.31 -12.75 -16.53
C GLY A 2 9.34 -12.58 -15.36
N VAL A 3 8.39 -13.52 -15.24
CA VAL A 3 7.41 -13.58 -14.15
C VAL A 3 7.73 -14.73 -13.21
N GLU A 4 7.75 -14.46 -11.91
CA GLU A 4 7.93 -15.47 -10.87
C GLU A 4 6.73 -15.44 -9.92
N VAL A 5 6.05 -16.58 -9.76
CA VAL A 5 4.89 -16.71 -8.87
C VAL A 5 5.32 -17.48 -7.64
N ILE A 6 5.22 -16.83 -6.49
CA ILE A 6 5.63 -17.34 -5.18
C ILE A 6 4.35 -17.66 -4.43
N SER A 7 4.01 -18.95 -4.48
CA SER A 7 2.78 -19.50 -3.93
C SER A 7 3.04 -20.66 -2.97
N ASP A 8 4.24 -20.73 -2.42
CA ASP A 8 4.66 -21.75 -1.46
C ASP A 8 5.54 -21.08 -0.38
N PRO A 9 5.23 -21.26 0.92
CA PRO A 9 6.07 -20.83 2.02
C PRO A 9 7.51 -21.36 1.97
N GLU A 10 7.76 -22.51 1.36
CA GLU A 10 9.10 -23.11 1.20
C GLU A 10 9.93 -22.47 0.07
N HIS A 11 9.31 -21.61 -0.74
CA HIS A 11 10.00 -20.98 -1.85
C HIS A 11 11.18 -20.11 -1.36
N PRO A 12 12.38 -20.17 -1.98
CA PRO A 12 13.58 -19.46 -1.48
C PRO A 12 13.43 -17.94 -1.35
N LEU A 13 12.55 -17.35 -2.17
CA LEU A 13 12.21 -15.93 -2.09
C LEU A 13 11.07 -15.62 -1.11
N PHE A 14 10.28 -16.61 -0.68
CA PHE A 14 9.18 -16.40 0.25
C PHE A 14 9.70 -15.78 1.55
N GLY A 15 10.69 -16.39 2.19
CA GLY A 15 11.27 -15.87 3.42
C GLY A 15 11.88 -14.46 3.27
N LYS A 16 12.43 -14.11 2.09
CA LYS A 16 12.97 -12.78 1.81
C LYS A 16 11.87 -11.75 1.62
N ILE A 17 10.84 -12.06 0.83
CA ILE A 17 9.76 -11.12 0.54
C ILE A 17 8.80 -10.99 1.74
N ALA A 18 8.58 -12.07 2.49
CA ALA A 18 7.79 -12.06 3.71
C ALA A 18 8.51 -11.30 4.82
N LYS A 19 9.76 -11.64 5.17
CA LYS A 19 10.46 -11.03 6.31
C LYS A 19 10.61 -9.51 6.21
N TYR A 20 10.68 -8.97 4.99
CA TYR A 20 10.83 -7.55 4.74
C TYR A 20 9.59 -6.88 4.14
N GLY A 21 8.61 -7.65 3.67
CA GLY A 21 7.29 -7.18 3.23
C GLY A 21 6.27 -7.12 4.36
N PHE A 22 6.55 -7.77 5.49
CA PHE A 22 5.98 -7.48 6.80
C PHE A 22 7.02 -6.64 7.54
N PRO A 23 6.72 -5.39 7.92
CA PRO A 23 7.57 -4.65 8.84
C PRO A 23 7.70 -5.49 10.12
N ASN A 24 8.85 -6.12 10.32
CA ASN A 24 9.28 -6.48 11.67
C ASN A 24 10.02 -5.24 12.18
N ASP A 25 9.50 -4.67 13.27
CA ASP A 25 10.13 -3.60 14.03
C ASP A 25 11.54 -4.02 14.47
N GLU A 26 12.53 -3.71 13.64
CA GLU A 26 13.93 -3.65 14.02
C GLU A 26 14.55 -2.43 13.34
N LYS A 27 14.41 -1.28 14.00
CA LYS A 27 15.44 -0.23 14.13
C LYS A 27 14.89 0.95 14.90
N ASN A 28 15.16 0.99 16.21
CA ASN A 28 15.59 2.24 16.83
C ASN A 28 16.35 1.98 18.14
N GLU A 29 17.55 1.43 18.03
CA GLU A 29 18.56 1.59 19.07
C GLU A 29 19.92 1.71 18.38
N GLU A 30 20.26 2.95 18.04
CA GLU A 30 21.61 3.53 17.94
C GLU A 30 21.58 4.68 16.93
N LYS A 31 21.48 5.90 17.47
CA LYS A 31 22.35 7.05 17.14
C LYS A 31 21.77 8.32 17.73
N ASN A 32 21.93 8.49 19.05
CA ASN A 32 22.00 9.80 19.68
C ASN A 32 23.21 9.81 20.61
N LYS A 33 24.40 9.76 20.00
CA LYS A 33 25.65 10.06 20.69
C LYS A 33 26.67 10.58 19.70
N THR A 34 26.66 11.88 19.44
CA THR A 34 27.83 12.72 19.10
C THR A 34 27.36 14.16 19.31
N GLU A 35 27.55 14.67 20.53
CA GLU A 35 28.54 15.70 20.84
C GLU A 35 28.13 17.09 20.32
N ASN A 36 27.44 17.82 21.20
CA ASN A 36 27.52 19.27 21.21
C ASN A 36 28.94 19.65 21.65
N GLN A 37 29.78 20.03 20.70
CA GLN A 37 30.93 20.88 20.97
C GLN A 37 30.58 22.29 20.52
N SER A 38 30.47 23.15 21.53
CA SER A 38 30.53 24.60 21.45
C SER A 38 31.86 25.04 20.82
N GLU A 39 31.82 26.05 19.93
CA GLU A 39 32.41 27.38 20.14
C GLU A 39 32.69 28.15 18.83
N VAL A 40 32.63 29.48 18.96
CA VAL A 40 33.27 30.56 18.18
C VAL A 40 32.50 31.22 17.01
N ASN A 41 31.82 32.33 17.38
CA ASN A 41 31.96 33.73 16.91
C ASN A 41 32.23 34.04 15.43
N VAL A 42 31.42 34.91 14.83
CA VAL A 42 31.89 36.10 14.09
C VAL A 42 30.89 37.26 14.24
N ASP A 43 31.40 38.40 14.72
CA ASP A 43 30.83 39.74 14.72
C ASP A 43 30.39 40.27 13.34
N LYS A 44 29.31 41.06 13.31
CA LYS A 44 29.34 42.46 12.80
C LYS A 44 27.99 43.15 12.98
N LYS A 45 27.99 44.18 13.82
CA LYS A 45 27.11 45.36 13.72
C LYS A 45 27.66 46.27 12.62
N ASP A 46 26.78 46.99 11.92
CA ASP A 46 26.76 48.46 11.92
C ASP A 46 25.62 49.03 11.04
N GLU A 47 25.01 50.09 11.59
CA GLU A 47 24.23 51.23 11.04
C GLU A 47 23.03 51.01 10.07
N LYS A 48 21.79 51.47 10.30
CA LYS A 48 21.15 52.75 10.71
C LYS A 48 20.73 53.71 9.57
N ASP A 49 19.45 54.10 9.69
CA ASP A 49 18.81 55.39 9.36
C ASP A 49 17.94 55.57 8.09
N GLU A 50 16.62 55.51 8.36
CA GLU A 50 15.55 56.52 8.15
C GLU A 50 14.90 56.86 6.77
N LYS A 51 13.54 56.81 6.82
CA LYS A 51 12.49 57.76 6.36
C LYS A 51 11.53 57.37 5.22
N ASP A 52 10.30 57.02 5.64
CA ASP A 52 8.96 57.58 5.32
C ASP A 52 8.69 58.05 3.86
N GLU A 53 7.66 57.60 3.14
CA GLU A 53 6.22 57.73 3.42
C GLU A 53 5.38 57.07 2.27
N LYS A 54 4.13 56.66 2.58
CA LYS A 54 2.91 56.53 1.74
C LYS A 54 2.37 55.16 1.27
N ASP A 55 1.17 54.91 1.79
CA ASP A 55 -0.05 54.38 1.17
C ASP A 55 -0.06 52.94 0.64
N GLU A 56 -0.62 52.02 1.43
CA GLU A 56 -1.25 50.80 0.91
C GLU A 56 -2.50 50.41 1.71
N LYS A 57 -3.56 50.11 0.96
CA LYS A 57 -4.76 49.39 1.38
C LYS A 57 -4.47 47.88 1.33
N ASP A 58 -5.37 47.14 1.96
CA ASP A 58 -5.75 45.75 1.70
C ASP A 58 -5.38 44.75 2.80
N GLU A 59 -6.42 44.03 3.24
CA GLU A 59 -6.45 42.96 4.22
C GLU A 59 -5.56 41.77 3.81
N LYS A 60 -4.61 41.42 4.69
CA LYS A 60 -4.02 40.07 4.94
C LYS A 60 -3.64 40.03 6.44
N ASP A 61 -3.80 38.96 7.19
CA ASP A 61 -2.99 37.73 7.17
C ASP A 61 -3.83 36.56 7.76
N GLU A 62 -3.88 35.39 7.12
CA GLU A 62 -2.90 34.29 7.29
C GLU A 62 -2.59 33.99 8.76
N ASN A 63 -3.38 33.09 9.37
CA ASN A 63 -3.06 31.67 9.56
C ASN A 63 -1.68 31.42 10.21
N ASP A 64 -1.67 31.35 11.54
CA ASP A 64 -0.74 30.46 12.22
C ASP A 64 -1.37 29.91 13.51
N LYS A 65 -1.07 28.64 13.77
CA LYS A 65 -1.29 27.87 15.01
C LYS A 65 -2.69 27.27 15.21
N ASN A 66 -2.81 26.00 14.84
CA ASN A 66 -2.86 24.99 15.90
C ASN A 66 -2.50 23.59 15.39
N GLU A 67 -1.29 23.21 15.81
CA GLU A 67 -0.85 21.92 16.31
C GLU A 67 -1.77 20.69 16.17
N ASN A 68 -1.14 19.65 15.65
CA ASN A 68 -1.18 18.28 16.14
C ASN A 68 -2.50 17.52 16.04
N GLN A 69 -2.68 16.87 14.88
CA GLN A 69 -3.31 15.55 14.80
C GLN A 69 -2.79 14.76 13.57
N SER A 70 -1.48 14.52 13.51
CA SER A 70 -0.92 13.49 12.63
C SER A 70 -0.10 12.55 13.48
N GLY A 71 -0.70 11.42 13.87
CA GLY A 71 0.00 10.47 14.71
C GLY A 71 -0.85 9.36 15.30
N LYS A 72 -1.94 8.93 14.63
CA LYS A 72 -2.74 7.76 15.09
C LYS A 72 -3.38 6.91 13.98
N GLU A 73 -2.85 6.88 12.75
CA GLU A 73 -3.38 5.98 11.69
C GLU A 73 -2.33 5.14 10.95
N ALA A 74 -1.12 4.96 11.50
CA ALA A 74 -0.10 4.10 10.88
C ALA A 74 -0.07 2.64 11.40
N VAL A 75 -0.72 2.31 12.51
CA VAL A 75 -0.41 1.06 13.27
C VAL A 75 -1.49 -0.04 13.13
N LYS A 76 -2.10 -0.25 11.97
CA LYS A 76 -3.11 -1.33 11.82
C LYS A 76 -3.05 -2.19 10.56
N ASN A 77 -2.14 -1.91 9.63
CA ASN A 77 -2.10 -2.57 8.32
C ASN A 77 -1.03 -3.67 8.20
N GLU A 78 -0.28 -3.95 9.25
CA GLU A 78 0.95 -4.75 9.21
C GLU A 78 0.75 -6.27 9.10
N LYS A 79 -0.51 -6.75 9.13
CA LYS A 79 -0.87 -8.18 9.04
C LYS A 79 -1.71 -8.57 7.82
N ARG A 80 -1.75 -7.75 6.78
CA ARG A 80 -2.83 -7.87 5.76
C ARG A 80 -2.64 -9.01 4.77
N PHE A 81 -1.40 -9.37 4.44
CA PHE A 81 -1.15 -10.44 3.48
C PHE A 81 -0.68 -11.70 4.20
N GLU A 82 -1.44 -12.77 4.11
CA GLU A 82 -1.04 -14.09 4.61
C GLU A 82 -1.15 -15.04 3.43
N PHE A 83 -0.13 -15.87 3.24
CA PHE A 83 -0.19 -16.91 2.23
C PHE A 83 -1.39 -17.82 2.48
N ARG A 84 -2.11 -18.15 1.42
CA ARG A 84 -3.27 -19.04 1.49
C ARG A 84 -3.25 -19.95 0.27
N PRO A 85 -3.28 -21.28 0.45
CA PRO A 85 -3.45 -22.20 -0.67
C PRO A 85 -4.84 -22.01 -1.29
N GLY A 86 -4.91 -22.11 -2.61
CA GLY A 86 -6.19 -22.20 -3.31
C GLY A 86 -6.72 -23.62 -3.35
N ASP A 87 -7.75 -23.84 -4.16
CA ASP A 87 -8.38 -25.16 -4.28
C ASP A 87 -7.56 -26.19 -5.06
N ASN A 88 -6.48 -25.78 -5.74
CA ASN A 88 -5.66 -26.60 -6.64
C ASN A 88 -6.45 -27.33 -7.75
N ILE A 89 -7.67 -26.88 -8.05
CA ILE A 89 -8.58 -27.51 -9.01
C ILE A 89 -8.93 -26.52 -10.12
N ASN A 90 -9.31 -25.30 -9.75
CA ASN A 90 -9.82 -24.30 -10.68
C ASN A 90 -8.73 -23.27 -10.96
N TYR A 91 -8.24 -23.24 -12.20
CA TYR A 91 -7.22 -22.29 -12.68
C TYR A 91 -7.80 -21.43 -13.81
N PRO A 92 -7.54 -20.11 -13.84
CA PRO A 92 -7.96 -19.24 -14.92
C PRO A 92 -7.35 -19.67 -16.26
N LYS A 93 -8.13 -19.57 -17.34
CA LYS A 93 -7.70 -19.80 -18.71
C LYS A 93 -7.70 -18.48 -19.50
N VAL A 94 -6.98 -18.48 -20.62
CA VAL A 94 -6.96 -17.34 -21.53
C VAL A 94 -8.38 -16.94 -21.94
N GLY A 95 -8.73 -15.68 -21.72
CA GLY A 95 -10.04 -15.10 -22.01
C GLY A 95 -11.04 -15.14 -20.86
N ASP A 96 -10.77 -15.89 -19.79
CA ASP A 96 -11.62 -15.91 -18.60
C ASP A 96 -11.66 -14.55 -17.92
N ARG A 97 -12.83 -14.23 -17.38
CA ARG A 97 -13.00 -13.08 -16.50
C ARG A 97 -12.52 -13.46 -15.10
N ILE A 98 -11.59 -12.70 -14.55
CA ILE A 98 -11.07 -12.94 -13.20
C ILE A 98 -11.50 -11.81 -12.26
N PHE A 99 -11.63 -12.16 -10.99
CA PHE A 99 -11.92 -11.26 -9.90
C PHE A 99 -10.80 -11.38 -8.88
N ILE A 100 -10.09 -10.30 -8.60
CA ILE A 100 -8.92 -10.33 -7.71
C ILE A 100 -8.91 -9.17 -6.73
N HIS A 101 -8.27 -9.41 -5.59
CA HIS A 101 -7.65 -8.37 -4.80
C HIS A 101 -6.14 -8.39 -5.00
N TYR A 102 -5.53 -7.22 -4.94
CA TYR A 102 -4.09 -7.04 -4.99
C TYR A 102 -3.61 -5.79 -4.26
N ASP A 103 -2.35 -5.86 -3.83
CA ASP A 103 -1.47 -4.75 -3.47
C ASP A 103 -0.23 -4.78 -4.38
N GLY A 104 0.17 -3.62 -4.92
CA GLY A 104 1.31 -3.47 -5.85
C GLY A 104 2.41 -2.61 -5.27
N TYR A 105 3.65 -3.11 -5.33
CA TYR A 105 4.84 -2.49 -4.74
C TYR A 105 5.97 -2.37 -5.76
N LEU A 106 6.76 -1.30 -5.67
CA LEU A 106 8.07 -1.23 -6.31
C LEU A 106 9.01 -2.24 -5.65
N ARG A 107 9.82 -2.94 -6.44
CA ARG A 107 10.90 -3.78 -5.91
C ARG A 107 12.13 -2.93 -5.68
N ASN A 108 12.67 -2.95 -4.46
CA ASN A 108 13.88 -2.19 -4.13
C ASN A 108 15.17 -2.99 -4.44
N ASP A 109 16.32 -2.36 -4.24
CA ASP A 109 17.65 -2.92 -4.51
C ASP A 109 17.98 -4.19 -3.71
N LYS A 110 17.27 -4.42 -2.60
CA LYS A 110 17.40 -5.64 -1.78
C LYS A 110 16.55 -6.79 -2.31
N GLY A 111 15.80 -6.57 -3.39
CA GLY A 111 14.95 -7.56 -4.04
C GLY A 111 13.63 -7.84 -3.33
N ILE A 112 13.20 -6.95 -2.44
CA ILE A 112 12.00 -7.05 -1.59
C ILE A 112 11.01 -5.92 -1.93
N LYS A 113 9.85 -5.90 -1.25
CA LYS A 113 8.85 -4.82 -1.39
C LYS A 113 9.42 -3.50 -0.88
N GLY A 114 9.34 -2.47 -1.71
CA GLY A 114 9.56 -1.07 -1.38
C GLY A 114 8.22 -0.34 -1.31
N ASP A 115 8.13 0.83 -1.94
CA ASP A 115 6.94 1.67 -1.87
C ASP A 115 5.74 1.02 -2.55
N LYS A 116 4.61 1.02 -1.84
CA LYS A 116 3.32 0.63 -2.42
C LYS A 116 2.85 1.73 -3.36
N PHE A 117 2.58 1.35 -4.60
CA PHE A 117 2.15 2.29 -5.63
C PHE A 117 0.66 2.13 -5.97
N ASP A 118 0.07 0.97 -5.70
CA ASP A 118 -1.35 0.74 -5.96
C ASP A 118 -1.97 -0.35 -5.06
N SER A 119 -3.27 -0.27 -4.81
CA SER A 119 -4.04 -1.28 -4.07
C SER A 119 -5.51 -1.27 -4.44
N SER A 120 -6.03 -2.44 -4.82
CA SER A 120 -7.48 -2.64 -4.95
C SER A 120 -8.20 -2.63 -3.60
N ILE A 121 -7.51 -3.05 -2.53
CA ILE A 121 -8.10 -3.21 -1.20
C ILE A 121 -8.25 -1.85 -0.52
N ASP A 122 -7.30 -0.95 -0.71
CA ASP A 122 -7.40 0.43 -0.21
C ASP A 122 -8.50 1.22 -0.92
N ARG A 123 -8.72 0.92 -2.21
CA ARG A 123 -9.87 1.43 -2.98
C ARG A 123 -11.20 0.78 -2.61
N LYS A 124 -11.20 -0.26 -1.76
CA LYS A 124 -12.38 -1.04 -1.37
C LYS A 124 -13.19 -1.54 -2.58
N ARG A 125 -12.49 -1.93 -3.66
CA ARG A 125 -13.11 -2.39 -4.90
C ARG A 125 -12.34 -3.55 -5.49
N ILE A 126 -13.06 -4.63 -5.82
CA ILE A 126 -12.50 -5.77 -6.56
C ILE A 126 -12.00 -5.30 -7.92
N PHE A 127 -10.86 -5.82 -8.34
CA PHE A 127 -10.36 -5.64 -9.69
C PHE A 127 -10.87 -6.78 -10.59
N GLU A 128 -11.44 -6.41 -11.73
CA GLU A 128 -12.07 -7.32 -12.66
C GLU A 128 -11.49 -7.08 -14.06
N CYS A 129 -11.07 -8.16 -14.72
CA CYS A 129 -10.50 -8.09 -16.07
C CYS A 129 -10.55 -9.44 -16.77
N LYS A 130 -10.21 -9.46 -18.06
CA LYS A 130 -9.95 -10.72 -18.79
C LYS A 130 -8.46 -11.01 -18.81
N VAL A 131 -8.08 -12.24 -18.45
CA VAL A 131 -6.66 -12.65 -18.38
C VAL A 131 -6.18 -13.27 -19.69
N GLY A 132 -4.91 -13.05 -20.04
CA GLY A 132 -4.23 -13.71 -21.16
C GLY A 132 -4.57 -13.12 -22.54
N VAL A 133 -5.21 -11.95 -22.58
CA VAL A 133 -5.67 -11.31 -23.83
C VAL A 133 -4.96 -9.98 -24.12
N GLY A 134 -3.88 -9.66 -23.40
CA GLY A 134 -3.09 -8.45 -23.62
C GLY A 134 -3.75 -7.16 -23.09
N GLN A 135 -4.73 -7.28 -22.19
CA GLN A 135 -5.36 -6.13 -21.51
C GLN A 135 -4.63 -5.73 -20.22
N LEU A 136 -3.74 -6.61 -19.73
CA LEU A 136 -2.96 -6.43 -18.52
C LEU A 136 -1.47 -6.33 -18.88
N ILE A 137 -0.64 -5.99 -17.91
CA ILE A 137 0.80 -6.19 -18.06
C ILE A 137 1.07 -7.69 -18.28
N ARG A 138 2.06 -8.01 -19.10
CA ARG A 138 2.42 -9.40 -19.45
C ARG A 138 2.68 -10.26 -18.20
N GLY A 139 3.19 -9.63 -17.14
CA GLY A 139 3.34 -10.19 -15.81
C GLY A 139 2.11 -10.88 -15.26
N TRP A 140 0.96 -10.22 -15.40
CA TRP A 140 -0.31 -10.72 -14.90
C TRP A 140 -0.93 -11.74 -15.84
N ASP A 141 -0.84 -11.52 -17.15
CA ASP A 141 -1.32 -12.45 -18.18
C ASP A 141 -0.63 -13.82 -18.07
N GLU A 142 0.64 -13.88 -17.67
CA GLU A 142 1.37 -15.15 -17.46
C GLU A 142 1.37 -15.63 -15.99
N GLY A 143 1.20 -14.73 -15.03
CA GLY A 143 1.28 -15.04 -13.60
C GLY A 143 -0.03 -15.53 -13.00
N ILE A 144 -1.15 -14.84 -13.27
CA ILE A 144 -2.45 -15.15 -12.66
C ILE A 144 -2.99 -16.54 -13.04
N PRO A 145 -2.84 -17.03 -14.29
CA PRO A 145 -3.28 -18.38 -14.65
C PRO A 145 -2.60 -19.51 -13.88
N LYS A 146 -1.50 -19.23 -13.16
CA LYS A 146 -0.80 -20.20 -12.30
C LYS A 146 -1.41 -20.28 -10.90
N LEU A 147 -2.35 -19.40 -10.57
CA LEU A 147 -3.05 -19.40 -9.29
C LEU A 147 -4.33 -20.22 -9.38
N SER A 148 -4.57 -21.02 -8.35
CA SER A 148 -5.86 -21.68 -8.16
C SER A 148 -6.85 -20.76 -7.45
N LEU A 149 -8.14 -21.01 -7.64
CA LEU A 149 -9.20 -20.22 -7.04
C LEU A 149 -9.03 -20.17 -5.50
N GLY A 150 -9.00 -18.96 -4.94
CA GLY A 150 -8.82 -18.69 -3.51
C GLY A 150 -7.39 -18.61 -3.03
N GLN A 151 -6.43 -18.79 -3.93
CA GLN A 151 -5.03 -18.70 -3.60
C GLN A 151 -4.61 -17.24 -3.38
N LYS A 152 -3.81 -17.04 -2.32
CA LYS A 152 -3.02 -15.84 -2.11
C LYS A 152 -1.56 -16.14 -2.44
N ALA A 153 -0.99 -15.37 -3.37
CA ALA A 153 0.38 -15.54 -3.80
C ALA A 153 1.05 -14.20 -4.11
N THR A 154 2.37 -14.19 -4.09
CA THR A 154 3.15 -13.03 -4.51
C THR A 154 3.68 -13.25 -5.92
N ILE A 155 3.45 -12.29 -6.83
CA ILE A 155 3.95 -12.30 -8.20
C ILE A 155 5.04 -11.24 -8.33
N VAL A 156 6.27 -11.67 -8.64
CA VAL A 156 7.39 -10.79 -8.95
C VAL A 156 7.49 -10.63 -10.46
N VAL A 157 7.50 -9.38 -10.92
CA VAL A 157 7.46 -9.03 -12.33
C VAL A 157 8.67 -8.16 -12.67
N THR A 158 9.46 -8.61 -13.63
CA THR A 158 10.58 -7.84 -14.20
C THR A 158 10.10 -6.73 -15.12
N PRO A 159 10.92 -5.70 -15.41
CA PRO A 159 10.45 -4.52 -16.13
C PRO A 159 9.92 -4.82 -17.53
N ASP A 160 10.53 -5.77 -18.24
CA ASP A 160 10.14 -6.23 -19.58
C ASP A 160 8.78 -6.95 -19.60
N TYR A 161 8.30 -7.41 -18.44
CA TYR A 161 6.97 -7.96 -18.24
C TYR A 161 5.99 -7.01 -17.54
N ALA A 162 6.46 -5.82 -17.16
CA ALA A 162 5.69 -4.76 -16.53
C ALA A 162 5.54 -3.56 -17.49
N TYR A 163 6.12 -2.41 -17.14
CA TYR A 163 5.99 -1.15 -17.88
C TYR A 163 7.27 -0.74 -18.64
N GLY A 164 8.28 -1.61 -18.67
CA GLY A 164 9.51 -1.45 -19.44
C GLY A 164 10.27 -0.15 -19.15
N GLN A 165 10.95 0.35 -20.18
CA GLN A 165 11.74 1.59 -20.12
C GLN A 165 10.87 2.84 -19.98
N SER A 166 9.58 2.77 -20.30
CA SER A 166 8.69 3.92 -20.23
C SER A 166 8.21 4.18 -18.79
N GLY A 167 8.10 3.14 -17.96
CA GLY A 167 7.41 3.25 -16.68
C GLY A 167 5.92 3.58 -16.85
N PHE A 168 5.29 4.10 -15.80
CA PHE A 168 3.88 4.48 -15.83
C PHE A 168 3.62 5.77 -15.03
N GLY A 169 3.30 6.83 -15.77
CA GLY A 169 3.04 8.15 -15.19
C GLY A 169 4.17 8.63 -14.29
N THR A 170 3.82 9.21 -13.15
CA THR A 170 4.76 9.62 -12.09
C THR A 170 4.90 8.56 -10.99
N VAL A 171 4.20 7.44 -11.11
CA VAL A 171 3.99 6.47 -10.02
C VAL A 171 4.94 5.28 -10.15
N ILE A 172 5.24 4.85 -11.38
CA ILE A 172 6.16 3.74 -11.63
C ILE A 172 7.32 4.26 -12.49
N PRO A 173 8.54 4.36 -11.94
CA PRO A 173 9.71 4.79 -12.69
C PRO A 173 10.04 3.85 -13.87
N PRO A 174 10.75 4.34 -14.90
CA PRO A 174 11.39 3.52 -15.93
C PRO A 174 12.16 2.33 -15.37
N ASN A 175 12.09 1.18 -16.06
CA ASN A 175 12.83 -0.04 -15.73
C ASN A 175 12.58 -0.59 -14.32
N SER A 176 11.43 -0.29 -13.72
CA SER A 176 11.08 -0.80 -12.39
C SER A 176 10.65 -2.26 -12.43
N SER A 177 11.21 -3.07 -11.52
CA SER A 177 10.65 -4.37 -11.18
C SER A 177 9.53 -4.18 -10.15
N LEU A 178 8.48 -4.99 -10.24
CA LEU A 178 7.29 -4.88 -9.39
C LEU A 178 7.07 -6.15 -8.59
N ILE A 179 6.46 -6.01 -7.43
CA ILE A 179 5.97 -7.11 -6.60
C ILE A 179 4.49 -6.91 -6.37
N PHE A 180 3.68 -7.91 -6.68
CA PHE A 180 2.24 -7.91 -6.44
C PHE A 180 1.89 -8.99 -5.45
N ASP A 181 1.17 -8.63 -4.40
CA ASP A 181 0.43 -9.59 -3.60
C ASP A 181 -0.96 -9.72 -4.21
N VAL A 182 -1.37 -10.93 -4.57
CA VAL A 182 -2.62 -11.18 -5.30
C VAL A 182 -3.44 -12.25 -4.58
N GLU A 183 -4.74 -12.02 -4.47
CA GLU A 183 -5.75 -13.00 -4.06
C GLU A 183 -6.72 -13.24 -5.22
N LEU A 184 -6.81 -14.48 -5.70
CA LEU A 184 -7.78 -14.86 -6.73
C LEU A 184 -9.13 -15.17 -6.10
N LEU A 185 -10.09 -14.25 -6.25
CA LEU A 185 -11.42 -14.35 -5.65
C LEU A 185 -12.42 -15.09 -6.54
N GLY A 186 -12.21 -15.07 -7.87
CA GLY A 186 -13.18 -15.67 -8.78
C GLY A 186 -12.71 -15.83 -10.22
N ILE A 187 -13.35 -16.76 -10.93
CA ILE A 187 -13.14 -17.09 -12.34
C ILE A 187 -14.51 -17.26 -13.00
N ASN A 188 -14.85 -16.38 -13.95
CA ASN A 188 -16.16 -16.30 -14.58
C ASN A 188 -17.28 -16.27 -13.50
N ASP A 189 -18.17 -17.25 -13.49
CA ASP A 189 -19.26 -17.34 -12.51
C ASP A 189 -18.87 -18.08 -11.21
N LEU A 190 -17.63 -18.59 -11.12
CA LEU A 190 -17.09 -19.22 -9.92
C LEU A 190 -16.51 -18.16 -9.01
N LEU A 191 -17.28 -17.70 -8.03
CA LEU A 191 -16.83 -16.75 -7.01
C LEU A 191 -16.61 -17.46 -5.68
N ILE A 192 -15.53 -17.11 -5.00
CA ILE A 192 -15.41 -17.34 -3.57
C ILE A 192 -16.25 -16.27 -2.90
N GLU A 193 -17.15 -16.69 -2.01
CA GLU A 193 -17.86 -15.74 -1.18
C GLU A 193 -16.82 -14.90 -0.43
N PRO A 194 -16.90 -13.55 -0.53
CA PRO A 194 -15.98 -12.70 0.21
C PRO A 194 -16.05 -13.09 1.69
N PRO A 195 -14.90 -13.16 2.41
CA PRO A 195 -14.92 -13.33 3.86
C PRO A 195 -15.92 -12.31 4.43
N PRO A 196 -16.82 -12.70 5.33
CA PRO A 196 -17.92 -11.85 5.76
C PRO A 196 -17.36 -10.50 6.20
N GLU A 197 -17.64 -9.46 5.41
CA GLU A 197 -17.28 -8.11 5.78
C GLU A 197 -17.91 -7.84 7.14
N LYS A 198 -17.11 -7.39 8.11
CA LYS A 198 -17.65 -6.96 9.40
C LYS A 198 -18.62 -5.82 9.10
N LYS A 199 -19.93 -6.13 9.11
CA LYS A 199 -20.98 -5.11 9.00
C LYS A 199 -20.68 -4.02 10.03
N PRO A 200 -20.71 -2.72 9.67
CA PRO A 200 -20.67 -1.66 10.66
C PRO A 200 -21.77 -1.98 11.68
N SER A 201 -21.37 -2.16 12.94
CA SER A 201 -22.29 -2.43 14.04
C SER A 201 -23.42 -1.42 14.01
N GLU A 202 -24.64 -1.87 13.75
CA GLU A 202 -25.84 -1.10 14.06
C GLU A 202 -25.71 -0.68 15.52
N GLN A 203 -25.62 0.64 15.74
CA GLN A 203 -25.75 1.22 17.06
C GLN A 203 -27.12 0.79 17.58
N GLN A 204 -27.13 -0.15 18.52
CA GLN A 204 -28.28 -0.37 19.38
C GLN A 204 -28.48 0.93 20.16
N ASN A 205 -29.33 1.81 19.62
CA ASN A 205 -29.95 2.87 20.36
C ASN A 205 -30.85 2.20 21.41
N ASN A 206 -30.29 1.96 22.59
CA ASN A 206 -31.04 1.61 23.78
C ASN A 206 -31.91 2.81 24.17
N GLN A 207 -33.14 2.84 23.66
CA GLN A 207 -34.23 3.51 24.35
C GLN A 207 -34.60 2.66 25.57
N ASN A 208 -33.93 2.94 26.69
CA ASN A 208 -34.43 2.53 28.00
C ASN A 208 -35.69 3.36 28.30
N ASN A 209 -36.86 2.80 27.98
CA ASN A 209 -38.12 3.26 28.56
C ASN A 209 -38.12 2.87 30.03
N GLN A 210 -37.78 3.83 30.87
CA GLN A 210 -37.90 3.72 32.31
C GLN A 210 -39.39 3.85 32.66
N SER A 211 -39.98 2.71 33.03
CA SER A 211 -41.28 2.61 33.67
C SER A 211 -41.13 3.06 35.12
N ASP A 212 -41.54 4.29 35.41
CA ASP A 212 -41.78 4.74 36.77
C ASP A 212 -43.30 4.96 36.96
N ASP A 213 -43.77 4.45 38.11
CA ASP A 213 -45.01 4.75 38.83
C ASP A 213 -46.27 3.88 38.61
N CYS A 214 -46.30 2.79 39.40
CA CYS A 214 -47.48 2.29 40.10
C CYS A 214 -47.62 3.03 41.46
N LEU A 215 -48.72 3.77 41.67
CA LEU A 215 -49.66 3.70 42.80
C LEU A 215 -50.72 4.82 42.69
#